data_AF-A0A7W1FT25-F1
#
_entry.id   AF-A0A7W1FT25-F1
#
_cell.length_a   1.000
_cell.length_b   1.000
_cell.length_c   1.000
_cell.angle_alpha   90.00
_cell.angle_beta   90.00
_cell.angle_gamma   90.00
#
_symmetry.space_group_name_H-M   'P 1'
#
loop_
_entity.id
_entity.type
_entity.pdbx_description
1 polymer ?
#
loop_
_entity_poly.entity_id
_entity_poly.type
_entity_poly.pdbx_seq_one_letter_code
_entity_poly.pdbx_strand_id
1 'polypeptide(L)'
;MKIGKRSLKKPPGKRVDELHRSPTRFEIFRAWIERIPKVRLYFGLTALTWLTLTALIGIGPRPLIERVISQGIIDQSDRSRLESLELLQQSDPWLALVGVGIVVAAEMWIAWYFLERFGQRILKTNTAIRLVLAASLTVLFTALARVFIELDFDPYLTPLAGLSIIGTMLLGPRLMFLMVVITSVNVGILSGNNFLLTAALLLGSGFAIYTTVRVDSRKRLLKAGLVIAAVMGVVTFAVGLIGGGDPQDALWLGLLGLGNGLLSLMLATVLLPFLEDAFNILTPLKLLELSDPRNPLLDKLLRNAPGTFSHSMQVGLLAERAAERVGADALLAQVG
;
A
#
# COMPACT_ATOMS: atom_id res chain seq x y z
N MET A 1 29.62 35.87 63.33
CA MET A 1 29.45 36.00 61.86
C MET A 1 29.04 34.62 61.32
N LYS A 2 27.73 34.38 61.11
CA LYS A 2 27.19 33.07 60.66
C LYS A 2 27.28 32.99 59.14
N ILE A 3 28.12 32.08 58.62
CA ILE A 3 28.22 31.80 57.19
C ILE A 3 27.04 30.88 56.82
N GLY A 4 26.04 31.43 56.14
CA GLY A 4 24.89 30.69 55.64
C GLY A 4 25.30 29.76 54.48
N LYS A 5 25.05 28.46 54.63
CA LYS A 5 25.15 27.48 53.55
C LYS A 5 24.13 27.82 52.46
N ARG A 6 24.58 28.37 51.33
CA ARG A 6 23.79 28.44 50.10
C ARG A 6 23.64 27.01 49.54
N SER A 7 22.49 26.39 49.75
CA SER A 7 22.13 25.19 49.01
C SER A 7 21.90 25.57 47.54
N LEU A 8 22.71 25.02 46.63
CA LEU A 8 22.44 25.05 45.20
C LEU A 8 21.13 24.29 44.95
N LYS A 9 20.02 25.00 44.78
CA LYS A 9 18.77 24.43 44.28
C LYS A 9 19.04 23.90 42.86
N LYS A 10 19.12 22.58 42.69
CA LYS A 10 18.93 21.95 41.38
C LYS A 10 17.62 22.49 40.80
N PRO A 11 17.57 22.91 39.52
CA PRO A 11 16.31 23.28 38.91
C PRO A 11 15.35 22.09 39.03
N PRO A 12 14.08 22.30 39.41
CA PRO A 12 13.11 21.21 39.47
C PRO A 12 13.07 20.55 38.08
N GLY A 13 13.30 19.24 38.02
CA GLY A 13 13.10 18.49 36.78
C GLY A 13 11.67 18.74 36.30
N LYS A 14 11.49 18.97 34.99
CA LYS A 14 10.18 19.13 34.38
C LYS A 14 9.26 17.99 34.82
N ARG A 15 8.02 18.29 35.20
CA ARG A 15 7.05 17.25 35.58
C ARG A 15 6.81 16.33 34.38
N VAL A 16 6.50 15.05 34.63
CA VAL A 16 6.23 14.06 33.56
C VAL A 16 5.13 14.56 32.61
N ASP A 17 4.17 15.30 33.14
CA ASP A 17 3.06 15.91 32.41
C ASP A 17 3.51 17.01 31.42
N GLU A 18 4.64 17.68 31.70
CA GLU A 18 5.25 18.71 30.85
C GLU A 18 6.15 18.12 29.75
N LEU A 19 6.41 16.81 29.78
CA LEU A 19 7.13 16.08 28.73
C LEU A 19 6.19 15.58 27.62
N HIS A 20 4.87 15.68 27.79
CA HIS A 20 3.90 15.34 26.75
C HIS A 20 3.92 16.39 25.63
N ARG A 21 4.38 15.97 24.43
CA ARG A 21 4.20 16.76 23.21
C ARG A 21 2.71 16.92 22.91
N SER A 22 2.33 18.03 22.26
CA SER A 22 0.98 18.18 21.72
C SER A 22 0.69 17.06 20.71
N PRO A 23 -0.55 16.52 20.70
CA PRO A 23 -0.88 15.44 19.80
C PRO A 23 -0.75 15.89 18.35
N THR A 24 -0.15 15.05 17.52
CA THR A 24 0.00 15.32 16.09
C THR A 24 -1.37 15.27 15.39
N ARG A 25 -1.49 15.90 14.21
CA ARG A 25 -2.74 15.87 13.42
C ARG A 25 -3.23 14.44 13.16
N PHE A 26 -2.31 13.51 12.98
CA PHE A 26 -2.59 12.09 12.78
C PHE A 26 -3.11 11.39 14.05
N GLU A 27 -2.56 11.72 15.23
CA GLU A 27 -3.07 11.20 16.51
C GLU A 27 -4.50 11.69 16.78
N ILE A 28 -4.80 12.95 16.43
CA ILE A 28 -6.16 13.52 16.53
C ILE A 28 -7.11 12.80 15.57
N PHE A 29 -6.69 12.60 14.31
CA PHE A 29 -7.46 11.87 13.31
C PHE A 29 -7.75 10.43 13.73
N ARG A 30 -6.74 9.74 14.25
CA ARG A 30 -6.87 8.39 14.80
C ARG A 30 -7.88 8.34 15.94
N ALA A 31 -7.73 9.23 16.93
CA ALA A 31 -8.65 9.30 18.06
C ALA A 31 -10.08 9.61 17.60
N TRP A 32 -10.23 10.40 16.53
CA TRP A 32 -11.53 10.65 15.91
C TRP A 32 -12.13 9.39 15.28
N ILE A 33 -11.36 8.62 14.49
CA ILE A 33 -11.81 7.35 13.90
C ILE A 33 -12.23 6.35 14.99
N GLU A 34 -11.42 6.21 16.04
CA GLU A 34 -11.68 5.26 17.12
C GLU A 34 -12.95 5.59 17.92
N ARG A 35 -13.43 6.84 17.89
CA ARG A 35 -14.69 7.26 18.53
C ARG A 35 -15.94 6.93 17.72
N ILE A 36 -15.83 6.66 16.42
CA ILE A 36 -16.99 6.39 15.57
C ILE A 36 -17.52 4.98 15.85
N PRO A 37 -18.84 4.78 16.01
CA PRO A 37 -19.42 3.46 16.12
C PRO A 37 -19.01 2.59 14.93
N LYS A 38 -18.41 1.42 15.19
CA LYS A 38 -17.81 0.57 14.15
C LYS A 38 -18.73 0.35 12.96
N VAL A 39 -20.02 0.07 13.20
CA VAL A 39 -21.04 -0.13 12.16
C VAL A 39 -21.13 1.08 11.22
N ARG A 40 -21.20 2.30 11.75
CA ARG A 40 -21.28 3.53 10.94
C ARG A 40 -19.99 3.77 10.14
N LEU A 41 -18.84 3.47 10.75
CA LEU A 41 -17.55 3.54 10.06
C LEU A 41 -17.49 2.56 8.89
N TYR A 42 -17.90 1.30 9.09
CA TYR A 42 -17.90 0.27 8.04
C TYR A 42 -18.79 0.66 6.86
N PHE A 43 -20.05 1.04 7.12
CA PHE A 43 -20.98 1.45 6.06
C PHE A 43 -20.51 2.72 5.35
N GLY A 44 -20.04 3.73 6.09
CA GLY A 44 -19.53 4.95 5.50
C GLY A 44 -18.29 4.74 4.64
N LEU A 45 -17.34 3.93 5.13
CA LEU A 45 -16.10 3.63 4.41
C LEU A 45 -16.38 2.83 3.13
N THR A 46 -17.21 1.80 3.21
CA THR A 46 -17.56 0.95 2.06
C THR A 46 -18.35 1.71 1.00
N ALA A 47 -19.32 2.54 1.40
CA ALA A 47 -20.06 3.38 0.45
C ALA A 47 -19.15 4.42 -0.21
N LEU A 48 -18.26 5.07 0.56
CA LEU A 48 -17.31 6.03 0.02
C LEU A 48 -16.34 5.37 -0.96
N THR A 49 -15.77 4.21 -0.60
CA THR A 49 -14.82 3.50 -1.48
C THR A 49 -15.49 2.97 -2.73
N TRP A 50 -16.74 2.51 -2.62
CA TRP A 50 -17.53 2.10 -3.77
C TRP A 50 -17.77 3.26 -4.73
N LEU A 51 -18.20 4.42 -4.22
CA LEU A 51 -18.41 5.61 -5.05
C LEU A 51 -17.11 6.11 -5.69
N THR A 52 -16.01 6.17 -4.93
CA THR A 52 -14.73 6.67 -5.46
C THR A 52 -14.14 5.74 -6.50
N LEU A 53 -14.15 4.42 -6.29
CA LEU A 53 -13.65 3.46 -7.27
C LEU A 53 -14.53 3.44 -8.53
N THR A 54 -15.86 3.46 -8.37
CA THR A 54 -16.78 3.53 -9.51
C THR A 54 -16.56 4.80 -10.32
N ALA A 55 -16.35 5.95 -9.67
CA ALA A 55 -16.02 7.21 -10.34
C ALA A 55 -14.63 7.16 -11.02
N LEU A 56 -13.62 6.62 -10.33
CA LEU A 56 -12.26 6.49 -10.86
C LEU A 56 -12.21 5.56 -12.08
N ILE A 57 -13.02 4.52 -12.13
CA ILE A 57 -12.99 3.56 -13.23
C ILE A 57 -13.97 3.98 -14.35
N GLY A 58 -15.22 4.30 -13.98
CA GLY A 58 -16.29 4.53 -14.93
C GLY A 58 -16.32 5.94 -15.56
N ILE A 59 -15.69 6.94 -14.94
CA ILE A 59 -15.57 8.31 -15.49
C ILE A 59 -14.20 8.48 -16.19
N GLY A 60 -13.52 7.36 -16.50
CA GLY A 60 -12.18 7.30 -17.09
C GLY A 60 -12.12 7.78 -18.54
N PRO A 61 -10.91 8.05 -19.07
CA PRO A 61 -10.74 8.55 -20.42
C PRO A 61 -11.29 7.57 -21.45
N ARG A 62 -12.01 8.15 -22.40
CA ARG A 62 -12.65 7.53 -23.57
C ARG A 62 -11.79 6.43 -24.24
N PRO A 63 -12.43 5.40 -24.84
CA PRO A 63 -11.72 4.30 -25.52
C PRO A 63 -10.62 4.79 -26.47
N LEU A 64 -9.55 4.00 -26.62
CA LEU A 64 -8.37 4.24 -27.47
C LEU A 64 -8.69 4.89 -28.83
N ILE A 65 -9.81 4.49 -29.44
CA ILE A 65 -10.27 5.00 -30.73
C ILE A 65 -10.63 6.49 -30.67
N GLU A 66 -11.28 6.97 -29.61
CA GLU A 66 -11.58 8.39 -29.45
C GLU A 66 -10.32 9.22 -29.17
N ARG A 67 -9.31 8.65 -28.50
CA ARG A 67 -7.99 9.30 -28.35
C ARG A 67 -7.27 9.43 -29.69
N VAL A 68 -7.20 8.35 -30.48
CA VAL A 68 -6.55 8.35 -31.81
C VAL A 68 -7.27 9.27 -32.80
N ILE A 69 -8.61 9.34 -32.75
CA ILE A 69 -9.41 10.30 -33.53
C ILE A 69 -9.13 11.75 -33.08
N SER A 70 -9.01 12.01 -31.77
CA SER A 70 -8.71 13.36 -31.26
C SER A 70 -7.29 13.84 -31.58
N GLN A 71 -6.36 12.92 -31.81
CA GLN A 71 -4.98 13.20 -32.23
C GLN A 71 -4.86 13.42 -33.76
N GLY A 72 -5.96 13.34 -34.51
CA GLY A 72 -6.00 13.63 -35.95
C GLY A 72 -5.33 12.57 -36.82
N ILE A 73 -5.11 11.36 -36.30
CA ILE A 73 -4.43 10.26 -37.02
C ILE A 73 -5.40 9.52 -37.96
N ILE A 74 -6.71 9.63 -37.73
CA ILE A 74 -7.77 8.96 -38.52
C ILE A 74 -8.72 10.02 -39.10
N ASP A 75 -8.92 9.98 -40.42
CA ASP A 75 -9.79 10.89 -41.16
C ASP A 75 -11.29 10.53 -40.96
N GLN A 76 -12.21 11.50 -41.18
CA GLN A 76 -13.66 11.27 -41.02
C GLN A 76 -14.20 10.14 -41.92
N SER A 77 -13.53 9.88 -43.03
CA SER A 77 -13.86 8.82 -43.99
C SER A 77 -13.60 7.40 -43.45
N ASP A 78 -12.67 7.22 -42.52
CA ASP A 78 -12.38 5.92 -41.90
C ASP A 78 -13.30 5.63 -40.72
N ARG A 79 -13.83 6.68 -40.06
CA ARG A 79 -14.83 6.55 -39.00
C ARG A 79 -16.12 5.90 -39.49
N SER A 80 -16.60 6.31 -40.67
CA SER A 80 -17.82 5.73 -41.26
C SER A 80 -17.64 4.27 -41.70
N ARG A 81 -16.43 3.88 -42.12
CA ARG A 81 -16.07 2.49 -42.43
C ARG A 81 -16.00 1.61 -41.18
N LEU A 82 -15.45 2.12 -40.09
CA LEU A 82 -15.39 1.41 -38.81
C LEU A 82 -16.77 1.29 -38.14
N GLU A 83 -17.64 2.30 -38.29
CA GLU A 83 -19.05 2.24 -37.85
C GLU A 83 -19.84 1.21 -38.68
N SER A 84 -19.55 1.06 -39.98
CA SER A 84 -20.21 0.07 -40.85
C SER A 84 -19.84 -1.39 -40.56
N LEU A 85 -18.76 -1.62 -39.81
CA LEU A 85 -18.28 -2.96 -39.44
C LEU A 85 -18.80 -3.41 -38.06
N GLU A 86 -19.70 -2.66 -37.40
CA GLU A 86 -20.15 -2.86 -36.01
C GLU A 86 -19.03 -2.90 -34.95
N LEU A 87 -17.76 -2.67 -35.34
CA LEU A 87 -16.59 -2.66 -34.47
C LEU A 87 -16.54 -1.44 -33.54
N LEU A 88 -17.33 -0.40 -33.84
CA LEU A 88 -17.51 0.80 -33.01
C LEU A 88 -18.86 0.78 -32.29
N GLN A 89 -19.20 -0.34 -31.65
CA GLN A 89 -20.32 -0.34 -30.72
C GLN A 89 -19.98 0.60 -29.56
N GLN A 90 -20.34 1.88 -29.70
CA GLN A 90 -20.28 2.88 -28.65
C GLN A 90 -21.19 2.39 -27.54
N SER A 91 -20.60 1.67 -26.59
CA SER A 91 -21.30 1.23 -25.39
C SER A 91 -21.80 2.48 -24.69
N ASP A 92 -23.10 2.55 -24.40
CA ASP A 92 -23.69 3.68 -23.68
C ASP A 92 -22.85 3.95 -22.42
N PRO A 93 -22.24 5.15 -22.29
CA PRO A 93 -21.41 5.49 -21.13
C PRO A 93 -22.12 5.24 -19.79
N TRP A 94 -23.45 5.38 -19.75
CA TRP A 94 -24.23 5.08 -18.56
C TRP A 94 -24.32 3.59 -18.26
N LEU A 95 -24.46 2.74 -19.29
CA LEU A 95 -24.44 1.28 -19.11
C LEU A 95 -23.06 0.80 -18.66
N ALA A 96 -21.99 1.36 -19.21
CA ALA A 96 -20.62 1.06 -18.77
C ALA A 96 -20.41 1.46 -17.30
N LEU A 97 -20.89 2.65 -16.89
CA LEU A 97 -20.80 3.11 -15.50
C LEU A 97 -21.59 2.20 -14.54
N VAL A 98 -22.79 1.77 -14.93
CA VAL A 98 -23.59 0.81 -14.15
C VAL A 98 -22.86 -0.53 -14.02
N GLY A 99 -22.28 -1.04 -15.11
CA GLY A 99 -21.49 -2.26 -15.10
C GLY A 99 -20.31 -2.19 -14.14
N VAL A 100 -19.52 -1.11 -14.21
CA VAL A 100 -18.42 -0.84 -13.27
C VAL A 100 -18.95 -0.76 -11.82
N GLY A 101 -20.05 -0.06 -11.59
CA GLY A 101 -20.66 0.05 -10.27
C GLY A 101 -21.06 -1.31 -9.67
N ILE A 102 -21.59 -2.22 -10.50
CA ILE A 102 -21.92 -3.60 -10.09
C ILE A 102 -20.66 -4.38 -9.75
N VAL A 103 -19.61 -4.30 -10.57
CA VAL A 103 -18.33 -4.98 -10.32
C VAL A 103 -17.71 -4.51 -9.00
N VAL A 104 -17.58 -3.20 -8.81
CA VAL A 104 -17.01 -2.64 -7.56
C VAL A 104 -17.90 -2.99 -6.37
N ALA A 105 -19.23 -3.01 -6.51
CA ALA A 105 -20.13 -3.44 -5.43
C ALA A 105 -19.91 -4.91 -5.04
N ALA A 106 -19.73 -5.79 -6.04
CA ALA A 106 -19.40 -7.20 -5.81
C ALA A 106 -18.04 -7.35 -5.12
N GLU A 107 -17.02 -6.59 -5.54
CA GLU A 107 -15.71 -6.57 -4.88
C GLU A 107 -15.81 -6.14 -3.42
N MET A 108 -16.59 -5.09 -3.12
CA MET A 108 -16.81 -4.63 -1.74
C MET A 108 -17.55 -5.68 -0.91
N TRP A 109 -18.53 -6.38 -1.50
CA TRP A 109 -19.25 -7.45 -0.82
C TRP A 109 -18.35 -8.66 -0.52
N ILE A 110 -17.51 -9.07 -1.48
CA ILE A 110 -16.51 -10.13 -1.28
C ILE A 110 -15.53 -9.74 -0.17
N ALA A 111 -15.07 -8.49 -0.16
CA ALA A 111 -14.19 -7.99 0.87
C ALA A 111 -14.85 -8.00 2.25
N TRP A 112 -16.09 -7.54 2.34
CA TRP A 112 -16.87 -7.59 3.58
C TRP A 112 -17.06 -9.03 4.07
N TYR A 113 -17.49 -9.96 3.21
CA TYR A 113 -17.65 -11.37 3.54
C TYR A 113 -16.35 -12.02 4.04
N PHE A 114 -15.22 -11.72 3.37
CA PHE A 114 -13.90 -12.17 3.81
C PHE A 114 -13.56 -11.66 5.22
N LEU A 115 -13.86 -10.39 5.52
CA LEU A 115 -13.60 -9.79 6.83
C LEU A 115 -14.53 -10.37 7.90
N GLU A 116 -15.78 -10.70 7.61
CA GLU A 116 -16.64 -11.39 8.57
C GLU A 116 -16.11 -12.79 8.89
N ARG A 117 -15.65 -13.52 7.87
CA ARG A 117 -15.19 -14.90 8.03
C ARG A 117 -13.81 -15.01 8.68
N PHE A 118 -12.88 -14.12 8.33
CA PHE A 118 -11.48 -14.19 8.74
C PHE A 118 -11.02 -13.04 9.63
N GLY A 119 -11.84 -12.01 9.81
CA GLY A 119 -11.47 -10.77 10.52
C GLY A 119 -11.07 -10.98 11.96
N GLN A 120 -11.68 -11.93 12.69
CA GLN A 120 -11.27 -12.21 14.08
C GLN A 120 -9.82 -12.73 14.17
N ARG A 121 -9.31 -13.38 13.11
CA ARG A 121 -7.91 -13.86 13.05
C ARG A 121 -6.95 -12.81 12.49
N ILE A 122 -7.43 -11.87 11.67
CA ILE A 122 -6.62 -10.90 10.92
C ILE A 122 -6.56 -9.52 11.62
N LEU A 123 -7.65 -9.10 12.26
CA LEU A 123 -7.87 -7.75 12.77
C LEU A 123 -8.09 -7.77 14.29
N LYS A 124 -7.09 -8.25 15.04
CA LYS A 124 -7.15 -8.32 16.51
C LYS A 124 -7.07 -6.95 17.19
N THR A 125 -6.24 -6.05 16.64
CA THR A 125 -5.97 -4.72 17.21
C THR A 125 -6.12 -3.65 16.13
N ASN A 126 -6.66 -2.48 16.48
CA ASN A 126 -6.80 -1.31 15.60
C ASN A 126 -7.55 -1.61 14.28
N THR A 127 -8.60 -2.44 14.35
CA THR A 127 -9.42 -2.88 13.20
C THR A 127 -9.85 -1.71 12.32
N ALA A 128 -10.39 -0.64 12.92
CA ALA A 128 -10.86 0.55 12.21
C ALA A 128 -9.75 1.19 11.36
N ILE A 129 -8.56 1.36 11.94
CA ILE A 129 -7.40 1.97 11.28
C ILE A 129 -6.92 1.11 10.13
N ARG A 130 -6.80 -0.21 10.34
CA ARG A 130 -6.36 -1.15 9.30
C ARG A 130 -7.30 -1.16 8.10
N LEU A 131 -8.60 -1.01 8.33
CA LEU A 131 -9.59 -0.96 7.26
C LEU A 131 -9.57 0.35 6.50
N VAL A 132 -9.48 1.48 7.21
CA VAL A 132 -9.30 2.78 6.58
C VAL A 132 -8.04 2.76 5.72
N LEU A 133 -6.92 2.26 6.25
CA LEU A 133 -5.67 2.13 5.50
C LEU A 133 -5.83 1.20 4.29
N ALA A 134 -6.48 0.05 4.43
CA ALA A 134 -6.74 -0.86 3.32
C ALA A 134 -7.53 -0.16 2.19
N ALA A 135 -8.64 0.49 2.54
CA ALA A 135 -9.47 1.20 1.57
C ALA A 135 -8.72 2.38 0.94
N SER A 136 -7.97 3.15 1.73
CA SER A 136 -7.13 4.25 1.23
C SER A 136 -6.05 3.77 0.28
N LEU A 137 -5.39 2.64 0.55
CA LEU A 137 -4.38 2.07 -0.35
C LEU A 137 -4.99 1.57 -1.66
N THR A 138 -6.14 0.87 -1.61
CA THR A 138 -6.86 0.43 -2.81
C THR A 138 -7.23 1.61 -3.71
N VAL A 139 -7.82 2.66 -3.11
CA VAL A 139 -8.18 3.89 -3.84
C VAL A 139 -6.95 4.60 -4.37
N LEU A 140 -5.89 4.74 -3.57
CA LEU A 140 -4.64 5.40 -3.96
C LEU A 140 -4.00 4.73 -5.17
N PHE A 141 -3.84 3.41 -5.16
CA PHE A 141 -3.19 2.69 -6.27
C PHE A 141 -4.07 2.62 -7.52
N THR A 142 -5.40 2.58 -7.37
CA THR A 142 -6.32 2.69 -8.51
C THR A 142 -6.28 4.10 -9.12
N ALA A 143 -6.25 5.14 -8.29
CA ALA A 143 -6.08 6.52 -8.74
C ALA A 143 -4.71 6.75 -9.40
N LEU A 144 -3.64 6.16 -8.85
CA LEU A 144 -2.30 6.21 -9.43
C LEU A 144 -2.28 5.57 -10.82
N ALA A 145 -2.91 4.40 -10.99
CA ALA A 145 -3.05 3.76 -12.30
C ALA A 145 -3.80 4.66 -13.30
N ARG A 146 -4.86 5.33 -12.84
CA ARG A 146 -5.60 6.30 -13.66
C ARG A 146 -4.73 7.46 -14.12
N VAL A 147 -3.95 8.04 -13.21
CA VAL A 147 -3.03 9.12 -13.56
C VAL A 147 -2.00 8.65 -14.59
N PHE A 148 -1.47 7.43 -14.47
CA PHE A 148 -0.53 6.89 -15.46
C PHE A 148 -1.18 6.79 -16.86
N ILE A 149 -2.42 6.30 -16.93
CA ILE A 149 -3.18 6.17 -18.18
C ILE A 149 -3.57 7.55 -18.76
N GLU A 150 -3.88 8.53 -17.92
CA GLU A 150 -4.18 9.91 -18.34
C GLU A 150 -2.94 10.65 -18.84
N LEU A 151 -1.76 10.30 -18.35
CA LEU A 151 -0.47 10.84 -18.79
C LEU A 151 0.15 10.07 -19.98
N ASP A 152 -0.62 9.18 -20.63
CA ASP A 152 -0.19 8.35 -21.76
C ASP A 152 1.05 7.46 -21.46
N PHE A 153 1.25 7.07 -20.20
CA PHE A 153 2.19 6.00 -19.89
C PHE A 153 1.60 4.63 -20.24
N ASP A 154 2.46 3.69 -20.60
CA ASP A 154 2.06 2.31 -20.83
C ASP A 154 1.48 1.69 -19.53
N PRO A 155 0.27 1.10 -19.56
CA PRO A 155 -0.36 0.50 -18.38
C PRO A 155 0.47 -0.57 -17.67
N TYR A 156 1.36 -1.28 -18.37
CA TYR A 156 2.25 -2.29 -17.78
C TYR A 156 3.31 -1.67 -16.85
N LEU A 157 3.59 -0.37 -16.99
CA LEU A 157 4.49 0.39 -16.10
C LEU A 157 3.84 0.77 -14.75
N THR A 158 2.51 0.62 -14.63
CA THR A 158 1.75 1.00 -13.43
C THR A 158 2.26 0.27 -12.18
N PRO A 159 2.76 0.97 -11.14
CA PRO A 159 3.51 0.36 -10.05
C PRO A 159 2.65 -0.36 -9.00
N LEU A 160 1.80 -1.30 -9.43
CA LEU A 160 0.87 -2.02 -8.55
C LEU A 160 1.58 -2.97 -7.57
N ALA A 161 2.78 -3.47 -7.90
CA ALA A 161 3.56 -4.25 -6.95
C ALA A 161 3.90 -3.43 -5.68
N GLY A 162 3.92 -2.09 -5.77
CA GLY A 162 4.09 -1.20 -4.63
C GLY A 162 2.98 -1.36 -3.59
N LEU A 163 1.73 -1.57 -4.03
CA LEU A 163 0.60 -1.85 -3.15
C LEU A 163 0.86 -3.12 -2.34
N SER A 164 1.39 -4.14 -3.00
CA SER A 164 1.69 -5.44 -2.39
C SER A 164 2.78 -5.31 -1.34
N ILE A 165 3.85 -4.58 -1.64
CA ILE A 165 4.97 -4.37 -0.71
C ILE A 165 4.47 -3.60 0.53
N ILE A 166 3.93 -2.40 0.31
CA ILE A 166 3.49 -1.49 1.39
C ILE A 166 2.40 -2.15 2.23
N GLY A 167 1.38 -2.67 1.56
CA GLY A 167 0.25 -3.26 2.22
C GLY A 167 0.62 -4.53 2.98
N THR A 168 1.57 -5.35 2.50
CA THR A 168 1.95 -6.58 3.21
C THR A 168 2.65 -6.23 4.52
N MET A 169 3.48 -5.19 4.51
CA MET A 169 4.16 -4.70 5.72
C MET A 169 3.20 -4.09 6.74
N LEU A 170 2.16 -3.37 6.29
CA LEU A 170 1.23 -2.65 7.18
C LEU A 170 0.01 -3.47 7.62
N LEU A 171 -0.52 -4.31 6.73
CA LEU A 171 -1.81 -5.00 6.88
C LEU A 171 -1.67 -6.53 6.95
N GLY A 172 -0.52 -7.06 6.52
CA GLY A 172 -0.24 -8.49 6.47
C GLY A 172 -0.74 -9.17 5.17
N PRO A 173 -0.18 -10.35 4.84
CA PRO A 173 -0.35 -10.98 3.53
C PRO A 173 -1.78 -11.42 3.22
N ARG A 174 -2.55 -11.81 4.24
CA ARG A 174 -3.92 -12.35 4.05
C ARG A 174 -4.88 -11.30 3.51
N LEU A 175 -4.84 -10.08 4.06
CA LEU A 175 -5.68 -8.98 3.57
C LEU A 175 -5.17 -8.47 2.23
N MET A 176 -3.86 -8.47 2.03
CA MET A 176 -3.27 -7.98 0.79
C MET A 176 -3.56 -8.82 -0.43
N PHE A 177 -3.68 -10.14 -0.27
CA PHE A 177 -4.05 -10.98 -1.40
C PHE A 177 -5.39 -10.56 -2.00
N LEU A 178 -6.40 -10.34 -1.15
CA LEU A 178 -7.70 -9.83 -1.55
C LEU A 178 -7.60 -8.44 -2.22
N MET A 179 -6.84 -7.52 -1.62
CA MET A 179 -6.68 -6.17 -2.16
C MET A 179 -5.98 -6.14 -3.51
N VAL A 180 -4.99 -7.00 -3.72
CA VAL A 180 -4.29 -7.13 -5.01
C VAL A 180 -5.24 -7.67 -6.07
N VAL A 181 -6.06 -8.68 -5.77
CA VAL A 181 -7.08 -9.18 -6.69
C VAL A 181 -8.02 -8.06 -7.13
N ILE A 182 -8.60 -7.34 -6.16
CA ILE A 182 -9.51 -6.22 -6.40
C ILE A 182 -8.83 -5.13 -7.24
N THR A 183 -7.63 -4.69 -6.86
CA THR A 183 -6.95 -3.61 -7.58
C THR A 183 -6.45 -4.01 -8.95
N SER A 184 -5.99 -5.25 -9.15
CA SER A 184 -5.61 -5.74 -10.48
C SER A 184 -6.80 -5.76 -11.43
N VAL A 185 -7.98 -6.22 -10.98
CA VAL A 185 -9.22 -6.18 -11.78
C VAL A 185 -9.60 -4.75 -12.14
N ASN A 186 -9.60 -3.85 -11.15
CA ASN A 186 -9.90 -2.44 -11.36
C ASN A 186 -8.95 -1.76 -12.37
N VAL A 187 -7.65 -2.02 -12.30
CA VAL A 187 -6.67 -1.50 -13.27
C VAL A 187 -6.86 -2.11 -14.66
N GLY A 188 -7.26 -3.38 -14.72
CA GLY A 188 -7.61 -4.07 -15.97
C GLY A 188 -8.78 -3.41 -16.71
N ILE A 189 -9.87 -3.15 -15.98
CA ILE A 189 -11.06 -2.45 -16.51
C ILE A 189 -10.67 -1.04 -16.97
N LEU A 190 -9.93 -0.32 -16.13
CA LEU A 190 -9.46 1.04 -16.42
C LEU A 190 -8.57 1.12 -17.68
N SER A 191 -7.86 0.02 -17.99
CA SER A 191 -7.00 -0.10 -19.17
C SER A 191 -7.74 -0.66 -20.40
N GLY A 192 -9.05 -0.45 -20.50
CA GLY A 192 -9.88 -0.91 -21.61
C GLY A 192 -10.21 -2.41 -21.57
N ASN A 193 -10.48 -2.96 -20.39
CA ASN A 193 -10.78 -4.38 -20.16
C ASN A 193 -9.65 -5.34 -20.57
N ASN A 194 -8.40 -4.93 -20.35
CA ASN A 194 -7.23 -5.73 -20.71
C ASN A 194 -7.02 -6.88 -19.72
N PHE A 195 -7.48 -8.07 -20.10
CA PHE A 195 -7.35 -9.30 -19.30
C PHE A 195 -5.88 -9.72 -19.11
N LEU A 196 -5.05 -9.59 -20.13
CA LEU A 196 -3.64 -9.96 -20.09
C LEU A 196 -2.85 -9.09 -19.10
N LEU A 197 -3.09 -7.77 -19.10
CA LEU A 197 -2.57 -6.85 -18.10
C LEU A 197 -3.03 -7.23 -16.69
N THR A 198 -4.32 -7.51 -16.52
CA THR A 198 -4.91 -7.92 -15.24
C THR A 198 -4.20 -9.16 -14.68
N ALA A 199 -3.99 -10.17 -15.52
CA ALA A 199 -3.28 -11.40 -15.14
C ALA A 199 -1.82 -11.13 -14.80
N ALA A 200 -1.12 -10.31 -15.59
CA ALA A 200 0.27 -9.94 -15.33
C ALA A 200 0.43 -9.24 -13.98
N LEU A 201 -0.40 -8.23 -13.73
CA LEU A 201 -0.40 -7.46 -12.49
C LEU A 201 -0.75 -8.33 -11.29
N LEU A 202 -1.74 -9.22 -11.41
CA LEU A 202 -2.15 -10.13 -10.35
C LEU A 202 -1.03 -11.11 -9.99
N LEU A 203 -0.38 -11.72 -10.99
CA LEU A 203 0.71 -12.67 -10.76
C LEU A 203 1.94 -11.99 -10.17
N GLY A 204 2.39 -10.87 -10.73
CA GLY A 204 3.55 -10.13 -10.26
C GLY A 204 3.34 -9.54 -8.86
N SER A 205 2.19 -8.90 -8.63
CA SER A 205 1.82 -8.31 -7.34
C SER A 205 1.54 -9.39 -6.29
N GLY A 206 0.88 -10.49 -6.68
CA GLY A 206 0.69 -11.65 -5.80
C GLY A 206 2.01 -12.26 -5.33
N PHE A 207 2.99 -12.40 -6.23
CA PHE A 207 4.34 -12.82 -5.87
C PHE A 207 5.05 -11.82 -4.94
N ALA A 208 4.83 -10.52 -5.15
CA ALA A 208 5.38 -9.47 -4.29
C ALA A 208 4.89 -9.57 -2.84
N ILE A 209 3.65 -10.01 -2.60
CA ILE A 209 3.16 -10.29 -1.24
C ILE A 209 4.07 -11.31 -0.56
N TYR A 210 4.23 -12.50 -1.14
CA TYR A 210 5.00 -13.60 -0.53
C TYR A 210 6.46 -13.23 -0.28
N THR A 211 7.07 -12.51 -1.24
CA THR A 211 8.45 -12.07 -1.12
C THR A 211 8.63 -11.04 0.01
N THR A 212 7.61 -10.20 0.24
CA THR A 212 7.67 -9.13 1.22
C THR A 212 7.40 -9.61 2.66
N VAL A 213 6.66 -10.71 2.86
CA VAL A 213 6.31 -11.22 4.21
C VAL A 213 7.52 -11.41 5.13
N ARG A 214 8.69 -11.74 4.58
CA ARG A 214 9.92 -12.03 5.34
C ARG A 214 10.91 -10.87 5.40
N VAL A 215 10.47 -9.67 5.03
CA VAL A 215 11.33 -8.48 5.04
C VAL A 215 11.36 -7.89 6.44
N ASP A 216 12.53 -8.03 7.07
CA ASP A 216 12.81 -7.50 8.40
C ASP A 216 13.73 -6.27 8.37
N SER A 217 14.40 -5.98 7.25
CA SER A 217 15.48 -4.99 7.17
C SER A 217 15.50 -4.26 5.83
N ARG A 218 16.03 -3.02 5.80
CA ARG A 218 16.12 -2.21 4.57
C ARG A 218 16.88 -2.92 3.45
N LYS A 219 17.94 -3.66 3.79
CA LYS A 219 18.70 -4.47 2.82
C LYS A 219 17.86 -5.62 2.24
N ARG A 220 17.03 -6.29 3.05
CA ARG A 220 16.10 -7.32 2.56
C ARG A 220 14.98 -6.72 1.73
N LEU A 221 14.49 -5.52 2.06
CA LEU A 221 13.51 -4.80 1.23
C LEU A 221 14.07 -4.52 -0.17
N LEU A 222 15.30 -4.00 -0.27
CA LEU A 222 15.94 -3.75 -1.56
C LEU A 222 16.11 -5.04 -2.38
N LYS A 223 16.57 -6.12 -1.74
CA LYS A 223 16.69 -7.43 -2.41
C LYS A 223 15.34 -7.96 -2.87
N ALA A 224 14.31 -7.90 -2.01
CA ALA A 224 12.96 -8.30 -2.35
C ALA A 224 12.42 -7.52 -3.55
N GLY A 225 12.59 -6.19 -3.56
CA GLY A 225 12.16 -5.36 -4.67
C GLY A 225 12.86 -5.65 -6.00
N LEU A 226 14.17 -5.97 -5.98
CA LEU A 226 14.88 -6.40 -7.19
C LEU A 226 14.35 -7.72 -7.74
N VAL A 227 14.04 -8.69 -6.86
CA VAL A 227 13.44 -9.97 -7.27
C VAL A 227 12.03 -9.73 -7.82
N ILE A 228 11.25 -8.86 -7.19
CA ILE A 228 9.91 -8.47 -7.67
C ILE A 228 10.00 -7.82 -9.05
N ALA A 229 10.96 -6.93 -9.29
CA ALA A 229 11.18 -6.31 -10.60
C ALA A 229 11.53 -7.35 -11.68
N ALA A 230 12.42 -8.29 -11.38
CA ALA A 230 12.74 -9.37 -12.30
C ALA A 230 11.51 -10.23 -12.63
N VAL A 231 10.73 -10.62 -11.61
CA VAL A 231 9.51 -11.43 -11.83
C VAL A 231 8.47 -10.66 -12.62
N MET A 232 8.25 -9.38 -12.32
CA MET A 232 7.31 -8.56 -13.08
C MET A 232 7.73 -8.47 -14.55
N GLY A 233 9.01 -8.23 -14.83
CA GLY A 233 9.52 -8.23 -16.21
C GLY A 233 9.38 -9.57 -16.93
N VAL A 234 9.62 -10.69 -16.24
CA VAL A 234 9.42 -12.03 -16.84
C VAL A 234 7.94 -12.29 -17.13
N VAL A 235 7.05 -11.93 -16.20
CA VAL A 235 5.60 -12.13 -16.36
C VAL A 235 5.06 -11.28 -17.50
N THR A 236 5.42 -10.00 -17.59
CA THR A 236 4.96 -9.12 -18.67
C THR A 236 5.55 -9.51 -20.02
N PHE A 237 6.81 -9.96 -20.07
CA PHE A 237 7.41 -10.54 -21.26
C PHE A 237 6.63 -11.76 -21.76
N ALA A 238 6.32 -12.71 -20.86
CA ALA A 238 5.55 -13.90 -21.20
C ALA A 238 4.14 -13.54 -21.70
N VAL A 239 3.50 -12.56 -21.06
CA VAL A 239 2.20 -12.05 -21.50
C VAL A 239 2.27 -11.39 -22.88
N GLY A 240 3.35 -10.66 -23.18
CA GLY A 240 3.61 -10.10 -24.51
C GLY A 240 3.71 -11.18 -25.60
N LEU A 241 4.39 -12.29 -25.31
CA LEU A 241 4.47 -13.45 -26.21
C LEU A 241 3.10 -14.13 -26.41
N ILE A 242 2.32 -14.29 -25.33
CA ILE A 242 0.97 -14.88 -25.40
C ILE A 242 0.02 -14.00 -26.22
N GLY A 243 0.18 -12.67 -26.13
CA GLY A 243 -0.59 -11.70 -26.90
C GLY A 243 -0.35 -11.76 -28.42
N GLY A 244 0.59 -12.59 -28.89
CA GLY A 244 0.88 -12.77 -30.31
C GLY A 244 1.71 -11.64 -30.93
N GLY A 245 2.31 -10.78 -30.10
CA GLY A 245 3.21 -9.72 -30.56
C GLY A 245 4.56 -10.25 -31.03
N ASP A 246 5.31 -9.42 -31.76
CA ASP A 246 6.66 -9.77 -32.17
C ASP A 246 7.57 -9.95 -30.93
N PRO A 247 8.62 -10.80 -31.02
CA PRO A 247 9.54 -10.99 -29.90
C PRO A 247 10.17 -9.69 -29.37
N GLN A 248 10.31 -8.67 -30.23
CA GLN A 248 10.81 -7.34 -29.85
C GLN A 248 9.80 -6.59 -28.97
N ASP A 249 8.51 -6.65 -29.30
CA ASP A 249 7.44 -6.01 -28.50
C ASP A 249 7.27 -6.70 -27.15
N ALA A 250 7.36 -8.04 -27.14
CA ALA A 250 7.37 -8.79 -25.89
C ALA A 250 8.54 -8.37 -25.00
N LEU A 251 9.75 -8.22 -25.57
CA LEU A 251 10.93 -7.74 -24.84
C LEU A 251 10.70 -6.34 -24.26
N TRP A 252 10.08 -5.44 -25.03
CA TRP A 252 9.72 -4.10 -24.56
C TRP A 252 8.74 -4.14 -23.38
N LEU A 253 7.69 -4.97 -23.47
CA LEU A 253 6.77 -5.21 -22.35
C LEU A 253 7.48 -5.80 -21.12
N GLY A 254 8.48 -6.65 -21.33
CA GLY A 254 9.35 -7.16 -20.28
C GLY A 254 10.13 -6.05 -19.56
N LEU A 255 10.69 -5.11 -20.33
CA LEU A 255 11.39 -3.94 -19.77
C LEU A 255 10.44 -3.02 -18.98
N LEU A 256 9.21 -2.81 -19.49
CA LEU A 256 8.18 -2.05 -18.77
C LEU A 256 7.76 -2.73 -17.46
N GLY A 257 7.62 -4.05 -17.45
CA GLY A 257 7.37 -4.82 -16.23
C GLY A 257 8.52 -4.74 -15.23
N LEU A 258 9.77 -4.75 -15.70
CA LEU A 258 10.93 -4.51 -14.85
C LEU A 258 10.86 -3.11 -14.24
N GLY A 259 10.55 -2.10 -15.05
CA GLY A 259 10.33 -0.71 -14.62
C GLY A 259 9.24 -0.60 -13.55
N ASN A 260 8.11 -1.29 -13.74
CA ASN A 260 7.01 -1.36 -12.77
C ASN A 260 7.50 -1.85 -11.40
N GLY A 261 8.24 -2.96 -11.35
CA GLY A 261 8.74 -3.48 -10.07
C GLY A 261 9.79 -2.57 -9.41
N LEU A 262 10.65 -1.90 -10.19
CA LEU A 262 11.59 -0.91 -9.65
C LEU A 262 10.88 0.33 -9.11
N LEU A 263 9.94 0.90 -9.86
CA LEU A 263 9.11 2.02 -9.42
C LEU A 263 8.31 1.66 -8.18
N SER A 264 7.78 0.44 -8.12
CA SER A 264 7.09 -0.11 -6.96
C SER A 264 7.98 -0.16 -5.72
N LEU A 265 9.24 -0.61 -5.86
CA LEU A 265 10.22 -0.59 -4.77
C LEU A 265 10.51 0.85 -4.32
N MET A 266 10.73 1.78 -5.26
CA MET A 266 10.98 3.18 -4.95
C MET A 266 9.81 3.79 -4.18
N LEU A 267 8.57 3.61 -4.66
CA LEU A 267 7.36 4.07 -3.98
C LEU A 267 7.23 3.47 -2.58
N ALA A 268 7.49 2.18 -2.42
CA ALA A 268 7.43 1.54 -1.11
C ALA A 268 8.45 2.15 -0.14
N THR A 269 9.68 2.40 -0.58
CA THR A 269 10.71 2.99 0.29
C THR A 269 10.38 4.40 0.77
N VAL A 270 9.66 5.18 -0.04
CA VAL A 270 9.28 6.57 0.27
C VAL A 270 7.97 6.63 1.07
N LEU A 271 6.97 5.87 0.67
CA LEU A 271 5.62 5.99 1.22
C LEU A 271 5.45 5.22 2.54
N LEU A 272 6.19 4.13 2.74
CA LEU A 272 6.05 3.29 3.93
C LEU A 272 6.32 4.06 5.24
N PRO A 273 7.44 4.81 5.41
CA PRO A 273 7.68 5.58 6.64
C PRO A 273 6.58 6.62 6.91
N PHE A 274 6.08 7.27 5.87
CA PHE A 274 4.99 8.23 5.99
C PHE A 274 3.70 7.57 6.49
N LEU A 275 3.36 6.40 5.95
CA LEU A 275 2.18 5.65 6.37
C LEU A 275 2.33 5.07 7.79
N GLU A 276 3.53 4.61 8.16
CA GLU A 276 3.86 4.17 9.51
C GLU A 276 3.60 5.27 10.54
N ASP A 277 4.11 6.47 10.28
CA ASP A 277 3.95 7.62 11.16
C ASP A 277 2.50 8.15 11.15
N ALA A 278 1.85 8.18 9.97
CA ALA A 278 0.48 8.67 9.82
C ALA A 278 -0.57 7.78 10.52
N PHE A 279 -0.38 6.46 10.46
CA PHE A 279 -1.31 5.51 11.07
C PHE A 279 -0.82 4.94 12.40
N ASN A 280 0.38 5.36 12.85
CA ASN A 280 1.07 4.85 14.04
C ASN A 280 1.09 3.32 14.08
N ILE A 281 1.56 2.72 12.98
CA ILE A 281 1.68 1.28 12.80
C ILE A 281 3.14 0.89 12.94
N LEU A 282 3.42 -0.06 13.83
CA LEU A 282 4.75 -0.64 13.99
C LEU A 282 4.98 -1.71 12.92
N THR A 283 5.88 -1.42 12.00
CA THR A 283 6.42 -2.42 11.06
C THR A 283 7.76 -2.95 11.58
N PRO A 284 8.27 -4.07 11.04
CA PRO A 284 9.61 -4.55 11.37
C PRO A 284 10.71 -3.48 11.13
N LEU A 285 10.56 -2.66 10.08
CA LEU A 285 11.51 -1.60 9.78
C LEU A 285 11.47 -0.47 10.82
N LYS A 286 10.27 -0.07 11.27
CA LYS A 286 10.12 0.91 12.33
C LYS A 286 10.66 0.40 13.66
N LEU A 287 10.43 -0.87 13.98
CA LEU A 287 10.97 -1.49 15.19
C LEU A 287 12.51 -1.51 15.19
N LEU A 288 13.12 -1.83 14.05
CA LEU A 288 14.57 -1.72 13.91
C LEU A 288 15.07 -0.28 14.10
N GLU A 289 14.36 0.72 13.57
CA GLU A 289 14.70 2.13 13.75
C GLU A 289 14.60 2.57 15.23
N LEU A 290 13.60 2.05 15.96
CA LEU A 290 13.44 2.30 17.39
C LEU A 290 14.50 1.58 18.25
N SER A 291 15.00 0.44 17.79
CA SER A 291 16.07 -0.32 18.46
C SER A 291 17.47 0.29 18.31
N ASP A 292 17.67 1.22 17.36
CA ASP A 292 18.97 1.82 17.10
C ASP A 292 19.43 2.68 18.29
N PRO A 293 20.57 2.38 18.94
CA PRO A 293 21.07 3.18 20.07
C PRO A 293 21.31 4.67 19.73
N ARG A 294 21.42 5.00 18.43
CA ARG A 294 21.53 6.38 17.95
C ARG A 294 20.21 7.14 17.98
N ASN A 295 19.10 6.46 18.27
CA ASN A 295 17.82 7.10 18.48
C ASN A 295 17.94 8.15 19.61
N PRO A 296 17.47 9.40 19.41
CA PRO A 296 17.63 10.46 20.41
C PRO A 296 17.10 10.10 21.81
N LEU A 297 16.10 9.22 21.90
CA LEU A 297 15.58 8.77 23.20
C LEU A 297 16.53 7.76 23.87
N LEU A 298 17.11 6.84 23.11
CA LEU A 298 18.09 5.88 23.63
C LEU A 298 19.43 6.54 23.94
N ASP A 299 19.89 7.49 23.13
CA ASP A 299 21.08 8.30 23.42
C ASP A 299 20.88 9.15 24.70
N LYS A 300 19.68 9.73 24.90
CA LYS A 300 19.34 10.40 26.16
C LYS A 300 19.32 9.44 27.34
N LEU A 301 18.80 8.23 27.18
CA LEU A 301 18.79 7.23 28.25
C LEU A 301 20.23 6.80 28.61
N LEU A 302 21.06 6.55 27.59
CA LEU A 302 22.47 6.20 27.75
C LEU A 302 23.26 7.30 28.48
N ARG A 303 23.07 8.58 28.10
CA ARG A 303 23.76 9.73 28.71
C ARG A 303 23.32 10.01 30.15
N ASN A 304 22.02 9.89 30.43
CA ASN A 304 21.47 10.27 31.73
C ASN A 304 21.43 9.10 32.74
N ALA A 305 21.33 7.85 32.27
CA ALA A 305 21.18 6.66 33.09
C ALA A 305 21.77 5.39 32.41
N PRO A 306 23.10 5.28 32.29
CA PRO A 306 23.77 4.19 31.57
C PRO A 306 23.49 2.79 32.15
N GLY A 307 23.28 2.71 33.47
CA GLY A 307 22.88 1.46 34.14
C GLY A 307 21.50 0.98 33.70
N THR A 308 20.52 1.90 33.68
CA THR A 308 19.15 1.61 33.20
C THR A 308 19.15 1.25 31.72
N PHE A 309 19.94 1.94 30.90
CA PHE A 309 20.13 1.59 29.49
C PHE A 309 20.62 0.13 29.34
N SER A 310 21.71 -0.21 30.03
CA SER A 310 22.31 -1.56 29.94
C SER A 310 21.36 -2.65 30.42
N HIS A 311 20.63 -2.39 31.52
CA HIS A 311 19.63 -3.32 32.02
C HIS A 311 18.47 -3.50 31.03
N SER A 312 17.95 -2.41 30.47
CA SER A 312 16.84 -2.47 29.51
C SER A 312 17.23 -3.22 28.23
N MET A 313 18.44 -3.00 27.72
CA MET A 313 18.95 -3.74 26.54
C MET A 313 19.10 -5.24 26.82
N GLN A 314 19.56 -5.63 28.02
CA GLN A 314 19.66 -7.04 28.41
C GLN A 314 18.30 -7.69 28.57
N VAL A 315 17.34 -7.00 29.20
CA VAL A 315 15.96 -7.47 29.35
C VAL A 315 15.28 -7.63 28.00
N GLY A 316 15.44 -6.66 27.09
CA GLY A 316 14.94 -6.74 25.72
C GLY A 316 15.49 -7.95 24.96
N LEU A 317 16.80 -8.21 25.06
CA LEU A 317 17.41 -9.40 24.44
C LEU A 317 16.87 -10.71 25.04
N LEU A 318 16.66 -10.77 26.36
CA LEU A 318 16.05 -11.94 27.00
C LEU A 318 14.60 -12.16 26.51
N ALA A 319 13.83 -11.08 26.38
CA ALA A 319 12.46 -11.11 25.86
C ALA A 319 12.42 -11.58 24.40
N GLU A 320 13.33 -11.07 23.55
CA GLU A 320 13.49 -11.51 22.15
C GLU A 320 13.69 -13.04 22.08
N ARG A 321 14.69 -13.57 22.79
CA ARG A 321 15.00 -15.01 22.76
C ARG A 321 13.87 -15.87 23.32
N ALA A 322 13.14 -15.39 24.32
CA ALA A 322 11.97 -16.07 24.84
C ALA A 322 10.83 -16.10 23.81
N ALA A 323 10.57 -14.96 23.16
CA ALA A 323 9.54 -14.81 22.13
C ALA A 323 9.83 -15.67 20.89
N GLU A 324 11.09 -15.72 20.43
CA GLU A 324 11.52 -16.60 19.33
C GLU A 324 11.16 -18.07 19.59
N ARG A 325 11.40 -18.55 20.82
CA ARG A 325 11.15 -19.96 21.19
C ARG A 325 9.67 -20.33 21.20
N VAL A 326 8.78 -19.37 21.47
CA VAL A 326 7.33 -19.60 21.48
C VAL A 326 6.64 -19.20 20.17
N GLY A 327 7.42 -18.77 19.16
CA GLY A 327 6.89 -18.31 17.88
C GLY A 327 6.12 -16.98 17.95
N ALA A 328 6.40 -16.16 18.96
CA ALA A 328 5.89 -14.80 19.08
C ALA A 328 6.74 -13.80 18.27
N ASP A 329 6.27 -12.56 18.15
CA ASP A 329 7.02 -11.49 17.48
C ASP A 329 8.20 -11.04 18.36
N ALA A 330 9.38 -11.59 18.06
CA ALA A 330 10.59 -11.40 18.86
C ALA A 330 11.11 -9.97 18.81
N LEU A 331 11.06 -9.33 17.64
CA LEU A 331 11.52 -7.95 17.48
C LEU A 331 10.60 -6.99 18.23
N LEU A 332 9.28 -7.21 18.18
CA LEU A 332 8.34 -6.43 18.98
C LEU A 332 8.57 -6.65 20.49
N ALA A 333 8.83 -7.89 20.92
CA ALA A 333 9.11 -8.19 22.33
C ALA A 333 10.41 -7.55 22.84
N GLN A 334 11.40 -7.37 21.98
CA GLN A 334 12.66 -6.70 22.31
C GLN A 334 12.52 -5.19 22.48
N VAL A 335 11.74 -4.57 21.60
CA VAL A 335 11.69 -3.11 21.41
C VAL A 335 10.50 -2.46 22.12
N GLY A 336 9.40 -3.20 22.27
CA GLY A 336 8.12 -2.72 22.79
C GLY A 336 8.03 -2.60 24.31
#